data_AF-A0A3B1AQS0-F1
#
_entry.id   AF-A0A3B1AQS0-F1
#
_cell.length_a   1.000
_cell.length_b   1.000
_cell.length_c   1.000
_cell.angle_alpha   90.00
_cell.angle_beta   90.00
_cell.angle_gamma   90.00
#
_symmetry.space_group_name_H-M   'P 1'
#
loop_
_entity.id
_entity.type
_entity.pdbx_description
1 polymer ?
#
loop_
_entity_poly.entity_id
_entity_poly.type
_entity_poly.pdbx_seq_one_letter_code
_entity_poly.pdbx_strand_id
1 'polypeptide(L)'
;MKRFITIIMAAFLTLIIGAFVLIPINNLISYLADIQAESDNANTMAGFIFFVEWPLLLIIGGIFGNWLYKKYLTKTSNGQSKAS
;
A
#
# COMPACT_ATOMS: atom_id res chain seq x y z
N MET A 1 -10.00 13.94 -12.33
CA MET A 1 -8.94 14.33 -11.37
C MET A 1 -9.16 13.75 -9.98
N LYS A 2 -10.29 13.97 -9.30
CA LYS A 2 -10.55 13.46 -7.92
C LYS A 2 -10.26 11.96 -7.75
N ARG A 3 -10.71 11.13 -8.69
CA ARG A 3 -10.45 9.67 -8.70
C ARG A 3 -8.96 9.32 -8.69
N PHE A 4 -8.18 9.96 -9.55
CA PHE A 4 -6.75 9.71 -9.69
C PHE A 4 -6.01 10.09 -8.41
N ILE A 5 -6.36 11.24 -7.82
CA ILE A 5 -5.78 11.72 -6.55
C ILE A 5 -6.07 10.73 -5.42
N THR A 6 -7.32 10.25 -5.30
CA THR A 6 -7.68 9.27 -4.25
C THR A 6 -6.94 7.95 -4.41
N ILE A 7 -6.79 7.45 -5.64
CA ILE A 7 -6.07 6.20 -5.92
C ILE A 7 -4.59 6.35 -5.57
N ILE A 8 -3.95 7.45 -5.99
CA ILE A 8 -2.53 7.71 -5.70
C ILE A 8 -2.31 7.87 -4.19
N MET A 9 -3.14 8.66 -3.51
CA MET A 9 -3.02 8.85 -2.06
C MET A 9 -3.15 7.51 -1.33
N ALA A 10 -4.13 6.68 -1.70
CA ALA A 10 -4.30 5.37 -1.08
C ALA A 10 -3.11 4.44 -1.35
N ALA A 11 -2.57 4.43 -2.58
CA ALA A 11 -1.39 3.65 -2.93
C ALA A 11 -0.17 4.02 -2.07
N PHE A 12 0.12 5.32 -1.91
CA PHE A 12 1.20 5.79 -1.05
C PHE A 12 0.94 5.51 0.44
N LEU A 13 -0.29 5.71 0.91
CA LEU A 13 -0.65 5.38 2.30
C LEU A 13 -0.46 3.90 2.61
N THR A 14 -0.89 3.02 1.72
CA THR A 14 -0.71 1.57 1.86
C THR A 14 0.77 1.20 1.81
N LEU A 15 1.58 1.85 0.96
CA LEU A 15 3.02 1.62 0.94
C LEU A 15 3.68 2.02 2.26
N ILE A 16 3.34 3.19 2.81
CA ILE A 16 3.89 3.66 4.09
C ILE A 16 3.47 2.71 5.23
N ILE A 17 2.17 2.46 5.38
CA ILE A 17 1.65 1.59 6.45
C ILE A 17 2.20 0.16 6.29
N GLY A 18 2.20 -0.36 5.06
CA GLY A 18 2.73 -1.69 4.74
C GLY A 18 4.19 -1.81 5.10
N ALA A 19 5.03 -0.83 4.75
CA ALA A 19 6.43 -0.82 5.14
C ALA A 19 6.60 -0.82 6.67
N PHE A 20 5.85 0.01 7.40
CA PHE A 20 5.92 0.02 8.87
C PHE A 20 5.52 -1.32 9.51
N VAL A 21 4.55 -2.03 8.93
CA VAL A 21 4.10 -3.34 9.42
C VAL A 21 5.06 -4.46 9.02
N LEU A 22 5.63 -4.40 7.83
CA LEU A 22 6.46 -5.47 7.27
C LEU A 22 7.92 -5.39 7.73
N ILE A 23 8.46 -4.22 8.05
CA ILE A 23 9.81 -4.07 8.63
C ILE A 23 10.04 -4.95 9.89
N PRO A 24 9.19 -4.89 10.95
CA PRO A 24 9.40 -5.73 12.13
C PRO A 24 9.17 -7.22 11.85
N ILE A 25 8.28 -7.57 10.92
CA ILE A 25 8.04 -8.96 10.49
C ILE A 25 9.26 -9.51 9.77
N ASN A 26 9.82 -8.74 8.84
CA ASN A 26 11.02 -9.07 8.10
C ASN A 26 12.22 -9.28 9.04
N ASN A 27 12.38 -8.43 10.06
CA ASN A 27 13.41 -8.58 11.10
C ASN A 27 13.19 -9.83 11.98
N LEU A 28 11.94 -10.13 12.34
CA LEU A 28 11.59 -11.33 13.12
C LEU A 28 11.88 -12.60 12.32
N ILE A 29 11.53 -12.63 11.03
CA ILE A 29 11.79 -13.78 10.15
C ILE A 29 13.29 -13.99 9.99
N SER A 30 14.08 -12.92 9.77
CA SER A 30 15.54 -13.04 9.68
C SER A 30 16.16 -13.55 10.99
N TYR A 31 15.60 -13.16 12.14
CA TYR A 31 16.05 -13.63 13.45
C TYR A 31 15.70 -15.11 13.69
N LEU A 32 14.50 -15.55 13.31
CA LEU A 32 14.04 -16.93 13.49
C LEU A 32 14.69 -17.91 12.51
N ALA A 33 15.05 -17.45 11.32
CA ALA A 33 15.65 -18.28 10.28
C ALA A 33 17.18 -18.41 10.41
N ASP A 34 17.79 -17.87 11.48
CA ASP A 34 19.25 -17.82 11.72
C ASP A 34 20.04 -17.32 10.50
N ILE A 35 19.43 -16.39 9.75
CA ILE A 35 20.05 -15.72 8.60
C ILE A 35 20.96 -14.64 9.19
N GLN A 36 22.01 -15.06 9.89
CA GLN A 36 23.05 -14.18 10.39
C GLN A 36 23.82 -13.61 9.21
N ALA A 37 23.45 -12.38 8.85
CA ALA A 37 24.34 -11.31 8.39
C ALA A 37 25.50 -11.69 7.45
N GLU A 38 25.27 -12.54 6.46
CA GLU A 38 26.14 -12.59 5.29
C GLU A 38 25.80 -11.37 4.41
N SER A 39 26.81 -10.59 4.00
CA SER A 39 26.61 -9.30 3.31
C SER A 39 25.76 -9.39 2.03
N ASP A 40 25.67 -10.58 1.42
CA ASP A 40 24.82 -10.87 0.26
C ASP A 40 23.31 -10.90 0.60
N ASN A 41 22.94 -11.22 1.84
CA ASN A 41 21.54 -11.28 2.24
C ASN A 41 20.92 -9.88 2.35
N ALA A 42 21.69 -8.84 2.70
CA ALA A 42 21.21 -7.47 2.75
C ALA A 42 20.80 -6.95 1.36
N ASN A 43 21.61 -7.23 0.34
CA ASN A 43 21.30 -6.85 -1.05
C ASN A 43 20.11 -7.63 -1.61
N THR A 44 20.01 -8.92 -1.28
CA THR A 44 18.89 -9.77 -1.70
C THR A 44 17.58 -9.31 -1.06
N MET A 45 17.61 -8.97 0.23
CA MET A 45 16.44 -8.49 0.98
C MET A 45 16.01 -7.10 0.51
N ALA A 46 16.96 -6.18 0.26
CA ALA A 46 16.65 -4.91 -0.37
C ALA A 46 16.02 -5.10 -1.76
N GLY A 47 16.58 -6.00 -2.58
CA GLY A 47 16.02 -6.35 -3.88
C GLY A 47 14.58 -6.86 -3.77
N PHE A 48 14.30 -7.76 -2.83
CA PHE A 48 12.94 -8.26 -2.59
C PHE A 48 11.98 -7.11 -2.20
N ILE A 49 12.40 -6.22 -1.31
CA ILE A 49 11.59 -5.08 -0.87
C ILE A 49 11.25 -4.16 -2.05
N PHE A 50 12.24 -3.77 -2.84
CA PHE A 50 12.03 -2.82 -3.96
C PHE A 50 11.30 -3.43 -5.15
N PHE A 51 11.58 -4.70 -5.51
CA PHE A 51 11.04 -5.32 -6.72
C PHE A 51 9.78 -6.15 -6.49
N VAL A 52 9.48 -6.56 -5.25
CA VAL A 52 8.33 -7.41 -4.94
C VAL A 52 7.40 -6.72 -3.96
N GLU A 53 7.89 -6.35 -2.77
CA GLU A 53 7.05 -5.84 -1.69
C GLU A 53 6.41 -4.49 -2.03
N TRP A 54 7.19 -3.50 -2.47
CA TRP A 54 6.69 -2.16 -2.79
C TRP A 54 5.71 -2.14 -3.97
N PRO A 55 5.99 -2.82 -5.11
CA PRO A 55 5.01 -2.93 -6.19
C PRO A 55 3.70 -3.60 -5.75
N LEU A 56 3.77 -4.65 -4.92
CA LEU A 56 2.58 -5.31 -4.37
C LEU A 56 1.75 -4.34 -3.53
N LEU A 57 2.40 -3.61 -2.60
CA LEU A 57 1.73 -2.64 -1.74
C LEU A 57 1.07 -1.50 -2.55
N LEU A 58 1.73 -1.03 -3.62
CA LEU A 58 1.15 -0.02 -4.52
C LEU A 58 -0.07 -0.54 -5.27
N ILE A 59 -0.02 -1.78 -5.77
CA ILE A 59 -1.17 -2.41 -6.45
C ILE A 59 -2.34 -2.56 -5.47
N ILE A 60 -2.08 -3.09 -4.27
CA ILE A 60 -3.10 -3.26 -3.22
C ILE A 60 -3.70 -1.91 -2.85
N GLY A 61 -2.88 -0.90 -2.60
CA GLY A 61 -3.35 0.44 -2.26
C GLY A 61 -4.09 1.13 -3.40
N GLY A 62 -3.73 0.86 -4.66
CA GLY A 62 -4.46 1.34 -5.83
C GLY A 62 -5.85 0.71 -5.96
N ILE A 63 -5.96 -0.62 -5.74
CA ILE A 63 -7.24 -1.34 -5.70
C ILE A 63 -8.12 -0.79 -4.57
N PHE A 64 -7.54 -0.65 -3.38
CA PHE A 64 -8.22 -0.12 -2.20
C PHE A 64 -8.68 1.33 -2.40
N GLY A 65 -7.83 2.20 -2.96
CA GLY A 65 -8.17 3.59 -3.28
C GLY A 65 -9.30 3.70 -4.30
N ASN A 66 -9.31 2.85 -5.32
CA ASN A 66 -10.39 2.79 -6.30
C ASN A 66 -11.71 2.32 -5.66
N TRP A 67 -11.65 1.35 -4.73
CA TRP A 67 -12.80 0.91 -3.96
C TRP A 67 -13.34 2.01 -3.03
N LEU A 68 -12.47 2.69 -2.28
CA LEU A 68 -12.84 3.83 -1.44
C LEU A 68 -13.50 4.94 -2.25
N TYR A 69 -12.92 5.29 -3.40
CA TYR A 69 -13.50 6.30 -4.29
C TYR A 69 -14.91 5.91 -4.71
N LYS A 70 -15.13 4.65 -5.14
CA LYS A 70 -16.46 4.15 -5.52
C LYS A 70 -17.45 4.13 -4.35
N LYS A 71 -16.99 3.83 -3.14
CA LYS A 71 -17.86 3.69 -1.98
C LYS A 71 -18.30 5.04 -1.40
N TYR A 72 -17.39 6.00 -1.35
CA TYR A 72 -17.57 7.25 -0.60
C TYR A 72 -17.68 8.50 -1.48
N LEU A 73 -17.07 8.51 -2.66
CA LEU A 73 -16.98 9.71 -3.51
C LEU A 73 -17.84 9.66 -4.77
N THR A 74 -18.36 8.49 -5.15
CA THR A 74 -19.34 8.37 -6.26
C THR A 74 -20.78 8.17 -5.79
N LYS A 75 -21.05 8.10 -4.49
CA LYS A 75 -22.42 8.22 -3.99
C LYS A 75 -22.84 9.68 -4.15
N THR A 76 -23.55 9.98 -5.22
CA THR A 76 -24.30 11.22 -5.39
C THR A 76 -25.18 11.37 -4.15
N SER A 77 -25.04 12.47 -3.41
CA SER A 77 -26.05 12.78 -2.41
C SER A 77 -27.36 12.99 -3.17
N ASN A 78 -28.37 12.16 -2.91
CA ASN A 78 -29.74 12.39 -3.39
C ASN A 78 -30.38 13.63 -2.71
N GLY A 79 -29.57 14.58 -2.22
CA GLY A 79 -29.97 15.71 -1.39
C GLY A 79 -29.89 17.07 -2.08
N GLN A 80 -29.50 17.15 -3.36
CA GLN A 80 -29.58 18.42 -4.09
C GLN A 80 -30.87 18.50 -4.92
N SER A 81 -31.82 19.23 -4.33
CA SER A 81 -32.72 20.17 -4.98
C SER A 81 -33.62 19.63 -6.09
N LYS A 82 -34.78 19.08 -5.70
CA LYS A 82 -36.02 19.39 -6.43
C LYS A 82 -36.49 20.78 -5.97
N ALA A 83 -35.80 21.82 -6.44
CA ALA A 83 -36.40 23.14 -6.57
C ALA A 83 -36.77 23.28 -8.05
N SER A 84 -37.96 22.78 -8.39
CA SER A 84 -38.69 23.10 -9.61
C SER A 84 -40.17 22.93 -9.33
#